data_AF-A0A5N6SNX8-F1
#
_entry.id   AF-A0A5N6SNX8-F1
#
_cell.length_a   1.000
_cell.length_b   1.000
_cell.length_c   1.000
_cell.angle_alpha   90.00
_cell.angle_beta   90.00
_cell.angle_gamma   90.00
#
_symmetry.space_group_name_H-M   'P 1'
#
loop_
_entity.id
_entity.type
_entity.pdbx_description
1 polymer ?
#
loop_
_entity_poly.entity_id
_entity_poly.type
_entity_poly.pdbx_seq_one_letter_code
_entity_poly.pdbx_strand_id
1 'polypeptide(L)'
;MLRYVYSVEVDKSALDGTGFRTTLPIRIHQEDDLARAASAQLLKDYSAATEQKSLDLSLRASCPLGHFASLVIPECCPKKLSYAAKMFEYMNFEDDQLDSPKSAAERHNVSEYIANGERSGFGQICGTIWGLRSKYRRLQISLLVEGIWLCGVGILSMVADFKSFCRMNAQEAKATSLDEYLVQRLTGGGFRYLPDFIGHMMGMTLVTSEKVAVHDVIHPLQIAMVLSNDYFSYKKDKLLHERQERQGIVYNAVAIVAEQDSLTEEKALKSIQDKILQAELTHHKELENLKQNGSWSQNMEGYIEAFRLATGGTHLWAATTPRMAVDAHDTR
;
A
#
# COMPACT_ATOMS: atom_id res chain seq x y z
N MET A 1 24.58 4.20 10.22
CA MET A 1 23.69 3.09 10.65
C MET A 1 22.50 3.64 11.42
N LEU A 2 21.28 3.28 11.01
CA LEU A 2 20.05 3.63 11.71
C LEU A 2 20.05 2.98 13.10
N ARG A 3 19.92 3.78 14.16
CA ARG A 3 19.79 3.25 15.52
C ARG A 3 18.33 2.91 15.77
N TYR A 4 18.04 1.65 16.07
CA TYR A 4 16.70 1.21 16.46
C TYR A 4 16.41 1.65 17.89
N VAL A 5 15.40 2.50 18.05
CA VAL A 5 14.98 3.07 19.33
C VAL A 5 13.53 2.72 19.62
N TYR A 6 12.68 2.71 18.58
CA TYR A 6 11.23 2.57 18.75
C TYR A 6 10.72 1.17 18.42
N SER A 7 11.54 0.27 17.89
CA SER A 7 11.10 -1.06 17.47
C SER A 7 11.89 -2.22 18.06
N VAL A 8 11.25 -3.38 18.07
CA VAL A 8 11.86 -4.68 18.37
C VAL A 8 11.86 -5.55 17.13
N GLU A 9 12.78 -6.51 17.08
CA GLU A 9 12.84 -7.48 15.98
C GLU A 9 11.66 -8.46 16.08
N VAL A 10 11.09 -8.79 14.92
CA VAL A 10 10.10 -9.86 14.80
C VAL A 10 10.83 -11.11 14.30
N ASP A 11 10.65 -12.23 15.00
CA ASP A 11 11.24 -13.49 14.58
C ASP A 11 10.68 -13.88 13.18
N LYS A 12 11.59 -14.26 12.27
CA LYS A 12 11.21 -14.71 10.92
C LYS A 12 10.40 -15.99 10.95
N SER A 13 10.43 -16.76 12.04
CA SER A 13 9.51 -17.88 12.27
C SER A 13 8.03 -17.45 12.25
N ALA A 14 7.72 -16.16 12.41
CA ALA A 14 6.38 -15.63 12.21
C ALA A 14 5.86 -15.74 10.77
N LEU A 15 6.74 -16.00 9.79
CA LEU A 15 6.39 -16.35 8.42
C LEU A 15 6.25 -17.87 8.20
N ASP A 16 6.55 -18.69 9.21
CA ASP A 16 6.41 -20.14 9.09
C ASP A 16 4.95 -20.51 8.80
N GLY A 17 4.75 -21.42 7.84
CA GLY A 17 3.41 -21.80 7.38
C GLY A 17 2.78 -20.88 6.34
N THR A 18 3.29 -19.65 6.13
CA THR A 18 2.85 -18.80 5.01
C THR A 18 3.43 -19.24 3.66
N GLY A 19 4.48 -20.07 3.71
CA GLY A 19 5.25 -20.47 2.52
C GLY A 19 6.19 -19.39 2.01
N PHE A 20 6.20 -18.20 2.62
CA PHE A 20 6.98 -17.04 2.18
C PHE A 20 8.28 -16.87 2.95
N ARG A 21 9.31 -16.33 2.29
CA ARG A 21 10.64 -16.09 2.87
C ARG A 21 11.17 -14.74 2.42
N THR A 22 11.86 -14.05 3.32
CA THR A 22 12.52 -12.77 3.03
C THR A 22 13.93 -12.71 3.63
N THR A 23 14.83 -12.10 2.89
CA THR A 23 16.20 -11.75 3.31
C THR A 23 16.24 -10.47 4.14
N LEU A 24 15.17 -9.68 4.11
CA LEU A 24 15.11 -8.37 4.76
C LEU A 24 14.85 -8.48 6.27
N PRO A 25 15.21 -7.45 7.05
CA PRO A 25 14.85 -7.37 8.47
C PRO A 25 13.35 -7.12 8.64
N ILE A 26 12.77 -7.67 9.70
CA ILE A 26 11.38 -7.41 10.08
C ILE A 26 11.38 -6.88 11.52
N ARG A 27 10.74 -5.74 11.73
CA ARG A 27 10.63 -5.10 13.04
C ARG A 27 9.21 -4.60 13.25
N ILE A 28 8.82 -4.47 14.52
CA ILE A 28 7.54 -3.90 14.91
C ILE A 28 7.78 -2.78 15.91
N HIS A 29 7.07 -1.66 15.73
CA HIS A 29 7.05 -0.56 16.67
C HIS A 29 6.56 -1.05 18.06
N GLN A 30 7.28 -0.68 19.12
CA GLN A 30 7.00 -1.12 20.49
C GLN A 30 5.62 -0.66 21.00
N GLU A 31 5.14 0.46 20.47
CA GLU A 31 3.81 1.02 20.78
C GLU A 31 2.74 0.64 19.74
N ASP A 32 2.73 -0.60 19.25
CA ASP A 32 1.73 -1.10 18.28
C ASP A 32 0.27 -0.88 18.76
N ASP A 33 0.03 -0.95 20.06
CA ASP A 33 -1.27 -0.67 20.67
C ASP A 33 -1.79 0.73 20.33
N LEU A 34 -0.92 1.73 20.19
CA LEU A 34 -1.31 3.08 19.78
C LEU A 34 -1.75 3.12 18.32
N ALA A 35 -1.10 2.36 17.45
CA ALA A 35 -1.49 2.25 16.04
C ALA A 35 -2.86 1.55 15.91
N ARG A 36 -3.06 0.43 16.62
CA ARG A 36 -4.33 -0.30 16.64
C ARG A 36 -5.47 0.54 17.20
N ALA A 37 -5.25 1.23 18.32
CA ALA A 37 -6.27 2.11 18.91
C ALA A 37 -6.66 3.25 17.97
N ALA A 38 -5.68 3.85 17.29
CA ALA A 38 -5.92 4.93 16.33
C ALA A 38 -6.69 4.45 15.09
N SER A 39 -6.33 3.28 14.54
CA SER A 39 -7.09 2.65 13.45
C SER A 39 -8.52 2.31 13.87
N ALA A 40 -8.71 1.72 15.05
CA ALA A 40 -10.04 1.41 15.58
C ALA A 40 -10.91 2.66 15.81
N GLN A 41 -10.30 3.80 16.17
CA GLN A 41 -11.04 5.07 16.27
C GLN A 41 -11.43 5.60 14.89
N LEU A 42 -10.51 5.60 13.92
CA LEU A 42 -10.83 6.00 12.55
C LEU A 42 -11.95 5.15 11.97
N LEU A 43 -11.98 3.86 12.28
CA LEU A 43 -13.03 2.95 11.85
C LEU A 43 -14.43 3.43 12.24
N LYS A 44 -14.58 3.85 13.50
CA LYS A 44 -15.82 4.40 14.05
C LYS A 44 -16.17 5.71 13.36
N ASP A 45 -15.18 6.57 13.17
CA ASP A 45 -15.36 7.88 12.54
C ASP A 45 -15.76 7.73 11.07
N TYR A 46 -15.15 6.78 10.35
CA TYR A 46 -15.45 6.45 8.97
C TYR A 46 -16.87 5.89 8.84
N SER A 47 -17.23 4.88 9.64
CA SER A 47 -18.59 4.31 9.65
C SER A 47 -19.67 5.36 9.96
N ALA A 48 -19.42 6.23 10.95
CA ALA A 48 -20.33 7.32 11.28
C ALA A 48 -20.44 8.37 10.17
N ALA A 49 -19.36 8.54 9.40
CA ALA A 49 -19.27 9.52 8.32
C ALA A 49 -19.88 9.04 7.00
N THR A 50 -19.82 7.74 6.71
CA THR A 50 -20.41 7.12 5.50
C THR A 50 -21.81 6.55 5.73
N GLU A 51 -22.28 6.53 6.98
CA GLU A 51 -23.56 5.92 7.40
C GLU A 51 -23.65 4.42 7.06
N GLN A 52 -22.51 3.77 6.81
CA GLN A 52 -22.40 2.34 6.60
C GLN A 52 -22.42 1.63 7.96
N LYS A 53 -23.56 1.02 8.28
CA LYS A 53 -23.78 0.27 9.53
C LYS A 53 -23.18 -1.14 9.54
N SER A 54 -22.77 -1.65 8.39
CA SER A 54 -22.48 -3.08 8.18
C SER A 54 -21.28 -3.35 7.29
N LEU A 55 -20.35 -2.41 7.12
CA LEU A 55 -19.07 -2.85 6.59
C LEU A 55 -18.52 -3.86 7.61
N ASP A 56 -18.15 -5.02 7.11
CA ASP A 56 -17.29 -5.96 7.82
C ASP A 56 -15.93 -5.26 7.98
N LEU A 57 -15.92 -4.31 8.90
CA LEU A 57 -14.83 -3.42 9.24
C LEU A 57 -13.87 -4.22 10.12
N SER A 58 -13.37 -5.33 9.61
CA SER A 58 -12.13 -5.89 10.12
C SER A 58 -11.06 -4.81 10.00
N LEU A 59 -10.18 -4.70 11.00
CA LEU A 59 -9.07 -3.74 10.99
C LEU A 59 -8.18 -4.10 9.78
N ARG A 60 -8.39 -3.44 8.63
CA ARG A 60 -7.86 -3.89 7.34
C ARG A 60 -6.35 -3.73 7.29
N ALA A 61 -5.84 -2.73 7.99
CA ALA A 61 -4.41 -2.53 8.18
C ALA A 61 -3.83 -3.36 9.34
N SER A 62 -4.61 -4.11 10.13
CA SER A 62 -4.07 -4.94 11.21
C SER A 62 -3.97 -6.41 10.82
N CYS A 63 -2.91 -7.06 11.28
CA CYS A 63 -2.78 -8.51 11.29
C CYS A 63 -2.60 -9.02 12.74
N PRO A 64 -2.60 -10.34 12.98
CA PRO A 64 -2.33 -10.90 14.31
C PRO A 64 -1.00 -10.45 14.90
N LEU A 65 0.00 -10.15 14.07
CA LEU A 65 1.35 -9.80 14.49
C LEU A 65 1.57 -8.30 14.71
N GLY A 66 0.77 -7.43 14.08
CA GLY A 66 0.94 -5.99 14.21
C GLY A 66 0.00 -5.18 13.31
N HIS A 67 -0.12 -3.89 13.60
CA HIS A 67 -0.69 -2.94 12.66
C HIS A 67 0.31 -2.65 11.51
N PHE A 68 -0.18 -2.42 10.29
CA PHE A 68 0.62 -2.15 9.10
C PHE A 68 1.60 -1.00 9.32
N ALA A 69 1.14 0.12 9.89
CA ALA A 69 2.00 1.23 10.28
C ALA A 69 3.16 0.79 11.19
N SER A 70 2.89 -0.01 12.23
CA SER A 70 3.91 -0.47 13.16
C SER A 70 4.94 -1.40 12.52
N LEU A 71 4.56 -2.12 11.47
CA LEU A 71 5.44 -3.04 10.73
C LEU A 71 6.22 -2.32 9.63
N VAL A 72 5.60 -1.38 8.92
CA VAL A 72 6.18 -0.72 7.73
C VAL A 72 7.04 0.50 8.11
N ILE A 73 6.69 1.21 9.17
CA ILE A 73 7.48 2.34 9.68
C ILE A 73 7.84 2.11 11.15
N PRO A 74 8.56 1.02 11.48
CA PRO A 74 8.77 0.59 12.86
C PRO A 74 9.62 1.58 13.68
N GLU A 75 10.43 2.42 13.04
CA GLU A 75 11.18 3.51 13.67
C GLU A 75 10.53 4.89 13.47
N CYS A 76 9.24 4.93 13.16
CA CYS A 76 8.48 6.18 13.18
C CYS A 76 8.53 6.81 14.57
N CYS A 77 8.55 8.14 14.63
CA CYS A 77 8.37 8.83 15.91
C CYS A 77 6.99 8.45 16.51
N PRO A 78 6.92 8.02 17.79
CA PRO A 78 5.67 7.71 18.49
C PRO A 78 4.53 8.70 18.26
N LYS A 79 4.85 10.01 18.29
CA LYS A 79 3.88 11.10 18.10
C LYS A 79 3.19 11.09 16.73
N LYS A 80 3.81 10.47 15.73
CA LYS A 80 3.29 10.39 14.36
C LYS A 80 2.70 9.01 14.03
N LEU A 81 2.94 7.98 14.86
CA LEU A 81 2.50 6.61 14.60
C LEU A 81 0.98 6.50 14.49
N SER A 82 0.24 7.10 15.44
CA SER A 82 -1.22 7.09 15.42
C SER A 82 -1.79 7.73 14.14
N TYR A 83 -1.17 8.81 13.67
CA TYR A 83 -1.57 9.46 12.42
C TYR A 83 -1.31 8.56 11.20
N ALA A 84 -0.13 7.95 11.10
CA ALA A 84 0.16 7.02 10.02
C ALA A 84 -0.77 5.80 10.03
N ALA A 85 -1.12 5.28 11.20
CA ALA A 85 -2.07 4.18 11.33
C ALA A 85 -3.44 4.55 10.74
N LYS A 86 -3.96 5.74 11.09
CA LYS A 86 -5.18 6.29 10.49
C LYS A 86 -5.05 6.42 8.98
N MET A 87 -3.95 6.98 8.48
CA MET A 87 -3.78 7.18 7.04
C MET A 87 -3.73 5.87 6.25
N PHE A 88 -3.00 4.87 6.72
CA PHE A 88 -2.96 3.56 6.06
C PHE A 88 -4.32 2.86 6.07
N GLU A 89 -5.05 2.96 7.18
CA GLU A 89 -6.40 2.40 7.29
C GLU A 89 -7.37 3.14 6.33
N TYR A 90 -7.31 4.47 6.30
CA TYR A 90 -8.09 5.29 5.34
C TYR A 90 -7.78 4.90 3.88
N MET A 91 -6.50 4.76 3.53
CA MET A 91 -6.10 4.37 2.18
C MET A 91 -6.62 2.98 1.80
N ASN A 92 -6.59 2.01 2.73
CA ASN A 92 -7.14 0.67 2.50
C ASN A 92 -8.67 0.68 2.31
N PHE A 93 -9.40 1.56 3.01
CA PHE A 93 -10.84 1.71 2.78
C PHE A 93 -11.15 2.25 1.39
N GLU A 94 -10.47 3.33 1.00
CA GLU A 94 -10.68 3.92 -0.31
C GLU A 94 -10.31 2.97 -1.45
N ASP A 95 -9.22 2.21 -1.31
CA ASP A 95 -8.78 1.17 -2.23
C ASP A 95 -9.88 0.10 -2.43
N ASP A 96 -10.42 -0.45 -1.34
CA ASP A 96 -11.51 -1.45 -1.45
C ASP A 96 -12.81 -0.86 -1.98
N GLN A 97 -13.11 0.40 -1.70
CA GLN A 97 -14.28 1.08 -2.27
C GLN A 97 -14.12 1.30 -3.78
N LEU A 98 -12.88 1.48 -4.26
CA LEU A 98 -12.58 1.50 -5.70
C LEU A 98 -12.79 0.11 -6.30
N ASP A 99 -12.34 -0.94 -5.62
CA ASP A 99 -12.40 -2.34 -6.04
C ASP A 99 -13.73 -3.04 -5.76
N SER A 100 -14.67 -2.41 -5.05
CA SER A 100 -15.98 -3.00 -4.77
C SER A 100 -16.77 -3.24 -6.06
N PRO A 101 -17.54 -4.34 -6.17
CA PRO A 101 -18.36 -4.59 -7.34
C PRO A 101 -19.33 -3.43 -7.62
N LYS A 102 -19.20 -2.85 -8.81
CA LYS A 102 -20.04 -1.76 -9.32
C LYS A 102 -20.74 -2.23 -10.57
N SER A 103 -22.01 -1.88 -10.75
CA SER A 103 -22.70 -2.07 -12.03
C SER A 103 -21.94 -1.36 -13.16
N ALA A 104 -22.13 -1.80 -14.41
CA ALA A 104 -21.49 -1.16 -15.56
C ALA A 104 -21.78 0.35 -15.65
N ALA A 105 -22.99 0.77 -15.27
CA ALA A 105 -23.38 2.18 -15.20
C ALA A 105 -22.65 2.94 -14.07
N GLU A 106 -22.50 2.34 -12.89
CA GLU A 106 -21.72 2.94 -11.80
C GLU A 106 -20.23 3.05 -12.15
N ARG A 107 -19.67 2.07 -12.85
CA ARG A 107 -18.28 2.12 -13.34
C ARG A 107 -18.09 3.29 -14.31
N HIS A 108 -18.95 3.41 -15.33
CA HIS A 108 -18.91 4.53 -16.27
C HIS A 108 -19.02 5.88 -15.55
N ASN A 109 -19.94 5.99 -14.58
CA ASN A 109 -20.16 7.22 -13.83
C ASN A 109 -18.98 7.58 -12.90
N VAL A 110 -18.34 6.59 -12.27
CA VAL A 110 -17.14 6.78 -11.44
C VAL A 110 -15.97 7.21 -12.31
N SER A 111 -15.72 6.53 -13.43
CA SER A 111 -14.66 6.90 -14.38
C SER A 111 -14.89 8.31 -14.95
N GLU A 112 -16.13 8.67 -15.28
CA GLU A 112 -16.49 10.00 -15.80
C GLU A 112 -16.37 11.10 -14.73
N TYR A 113 -16.79 10.85 -13.49
CA TYR A 113 -16.62 11.77 -12.36
C TYR A 113 -15.15 12.04 -12.07
N ILE A 114 -14.35 10.99 -12.07
CA ILE A 114 -12.91 11.02 -11.82
C ILE A 114 -12.15 11.73 -12.95
N ALA A 115 -12.53 11.49 -14.21
CA ALA A 115 -11.91 12.08 -15.38
C ALA A 115 -12.26 13.57 -15.57
N ASN A 116 -13.52 13.94 -15.33
CA ASN A 116 -14.02 15.28 -15.66
C ASN A 116 -14.12 16.21 -14.45
N GLY A 117 -13.86 15.73 -13.24
CA GLY A 117 -13.77 16.52 -12.00
C GLY A 117 -15.09 17.13 -11.52
N GLU A 118 -16.09 17.29 -12.37
CA GLU A 118 -17.43 17.82 -12.12
C GLU A 118 -18.17 17.81 -13.47
N ARG A 119 -19.12 16.89 -13.72
CA ARG A 119 -20.27 17.04 -14.68
C ARG A 119 -21.09 15.78 -15.02
N SER A 120 -20.91 14.62 -14.39
CA SER A 120 -21.91 13.54 -14.56
C SER A 120 -23.13 13.81 -13.66
N GLY A 121 -24.33 13.34 -14.05
CA GLY A 121 -25.54 13.43 -13.20
C GLY A 121 -25.36 12.74 -11.83
N PHE A 122 -24.38 11.85 -11.72
CA PHE A 122 -23.93 11.25 -10.46
C PHE A 122 -23.12 12.23 -9.58
N GLY A 123 -22.47 13.24 -10.17
CA GLY A 123 -21.87 14.36 -9.44
C GLY A 123 -22.89 15.19 -8.65
N GLN A 124 -24.18 15.10 -9.00
CA GLN A 124 -25.27 15.69 -8.22
C GLN A 124 -25.65 14.80 -7.03
N ILE A 125 -25.64 13.46 -7.20
CA ILE A 125 -25.88 12.47 -6.14
C ILE A 125 -24.70 12.44 -5.14
N CYS A 126 -23.46 12.38 -5.64
CA CYS A 126 -22.25 12.57 -4.85
C CYS A 126 -22.14 14.00 -4.32
N GLY A 127 -22.66 15.04 -4.98
CA GLY A 127 -22.76 16.38 -4.43
C GLY A 127 -23.65 16.46 -3.18
N THR A 128 -24.70 15.63 -3.11
CA THR A 128 -25.53 15.45 -1.90
C THR A 128 -24.87 14.57 -0.82
N ILE A 129 -24.08 13.56 -1.18
CA ILE A 129 -23.38 12.67 -0.21
C ILE A 129 -22.02 13.25 0.25
N TRP A 130 -21.36 14.06 -0.58
CA TRP A 130 -19.96 14.55 -0.46
C TRP A 130 -19.83 16.07 -0.58
N GLY A 131 -20.93 16.82 -0.45
CA GLY A 131 -20.88 18.27 -0.39
C GLY A 131 -19.96 18.78 0.74
N LEU A 132 -19.54 20.05 0.68
CA LEU A 132 -18.72 20.72 1.70
C LEU A 132 -19.26 20.62 3.15
N ARG A 133 -20.49 20.12 3.33
CA ARG A 133 -21.16 19.89 4.62
C ARG A 133 -21.30 18.41 5.01
N SER A 134 -20.78 17.44 4.25
CA SER A 134 -20.88 16.01 4.60
C SER A 134 -19.95 15.63 5.76
N LYS A 135 -20.37 14.66 6.58
CA LYS A 135 -19.54 14.12 7.68
C LYS A 135 -18.24 13.53 7.14
N TYR A 136 -18.31 12.88 5.99
CA TYR A 136 -17.17 12.33 5.29
C TYR A 136 -16.15 13.40 4.87
N ARG A 137 -16.60 14.54 4.31
CA ARG A 137 -15.68 15.63 3.98
C ARG A 137 -15.01 16.21 5.22
N ARG A 138 -15.72 16.28 6.34
CA ARG A 138 -15.14 16.68 7.64
C ARG A 138 -14.07 15.71 8.12
N LEU A 139 -14.27 14.40 7.94
CA LEU A 139 -13.26 13.39 8.26
C LEU A 139 -11.97 13.61 7.46
N GLN A 140 -12.07 13.77 6.14
CA GLN A 140 -10.90 14.05 5.29
C GLN A 140 -10.15 15.32 5.71
N ILE A 141 -10.88 16.40 6.02
CA ILE A 141 -10.28 17.65 6.51
C ILE A 141 -9.62 17.44 7.87
N SER A 142 -10.25 16.68 8.77
CA SER A 142 -9.69 16.36 10.09
C SER A 142 -8.36 15.60 9.96
N LEU A 143 -8.32 14.57 9.11
CA LEU A 143 -7.08 13.82 8.83
C LEU A 143 -5.99 14.74 8.24
N LEU A 144 -6.35 15.62 7.32
CA LEU A 144 -5.40 16.57 6.73
C LEU A 144 -4.83 17.54 7.78
N VAL A 145 -5.70 18.13 8.61
CA VAL A 145 -5.30 19.09 9.66
C VAL A 145 -4.43 18.40 10.71
N GLU A 146 -4.82 17.20 11.16
CA GLU A 146 -4.03 16.38 12.09
C GLU A 146 -2.65 16.07 11.49
N GLY A 147 -2.59 15.68 10.21
CA GLY A 147 -1.35 15.42 9.50
C GLY A 147 -0.43 16.64 9.42
N ILE A 148 -0.97 17.81 9.09
CA ILE A 148 -0.17 19.05 9.04
C ILE A 148 0.38 19.39 10.42
N TRP A 149 -0.44 19.22 11.47
CA TRP A 149 -0.04 19.51 12.85
C TRP A 149 1.07 18.58 13.36
N LEU A 150 0.96 17.28 13.10
CA LEU A 150 1.89 16.26 13.63
C LEU A 150 3.11 16.03 12.74
N CYS A 151 2.94 16.15 11.42
CA CYS A 151 3.94 15.77 10.42
C CYS A 151 4.44 16.95 9.59
N GLY A 152 3.85 18.14 9.71
CA GLY A 152 4.19 19.32 8.92
C GLY A 152 3.63 19.29 7.50
N VAL A 153 3.93 20.35 6.73
CA VAL A 153 3.39 20.55 5.37
C VAL A 153 3.83 19.51 4.34
N GLY A 154 4.84 18.70 4.65
CA GLY A 154 5.28 17.57 3.81
C GLY A 154 4.19 16.51 3.58
N ILE A 155 3.12 16.52 4.39
CA ILE A 155 1.95 15.66 4.20
C ILE A 155 1.03 16.12 3.05
N LEU A 156 1.16 17.38 2.60
CA LEU A 156 0.28 17.93 1.56
C LEU A 156 0.55 17.30 0.19
N SER A 157 1.82 17.00 -0.13
CA SER A 157 2.17 16.28 -1.37
C SER A 157 1.47 14.93 -1.38
N MET A 158 1.57 14.18 -0.30
CA MET A 158 0.92 12.88 -0.13
C MET A 158 -0.61 12.91 -0.33
N VAL A 159 -1.31 13.94 0.14
CA VAL A 159 -2.76 14.06 -0.07
C VAL A 159 -3.12 14.47 -1.50
N ALA A 160 -2.32 15.34 -2.13
CA ALA A 160 -2.48 15.66 -3.54
C ALA A 160 -2.26 14.41 -4.41
N ASP A 161 -1.27 13.62 -4.04
CA ASP A 161 -0.85 12.40 -4.71
C ASP A 161 -1.85 11.25 -4.54
N PHE A 162 -2.46 11.12 -3.36
CA PHE A 162 -3.53 10.15 -3.12
C PHE A 162 -4.75 10.39 -4.02
N LYS A 163 -5.10 11.66 -4.30
CA LYS A 163 -6.15 11.97 -5.29
C LYS A 163 -5.74 11.56 -6.71
N SER A 164 -4.46 11.67 -7.04
CA SER A 164 -3.92 11.21 -8.32
C SER A 164 -4.01 9.69 -8.44
N PHE A 165 -3.67 8.97 -7.37
CA PHE A 165 -3.85 7.51 -7.27
C PHE A 165 -5.29 7.06 -7.53
N CYS A 166 -6.28 7.64 -6.83
CA CYS A 166 -7.68 7.29 -7.05
C CYS A 166 -8.12 7.52 -8.50
N ARG A 167 -7.52 8.49 -9.22
CA ARG A 167 -7.80 8.74 -10.64
C ARG A 167 -7.23 7.67 -11.56
N MET A 168 -6.01 7.23 -11.29
CA MET A 168 -5.33 6.24 -12.12
C MET A 168 -5.90 4.83 -11.92
N ASN A 169 -6.24 4.45 -10.69
CA ASN A 169 -6.89 3.16 -10.40
C ASN A 169 -8.28 3.00 -11.05
N ALA A 170 -8.93 4.08 -11.46
CA ALA A 170 -10.22 4.04 -12.14
C ALA A 170 -10.11 3.80 -13.66
N GLN A 171 -8.89 3.74 -14.21
CA GLN A 171 -8.64 3.44 -15.62
C GLN A 171 -8.43 1.94 -15.82
N GLU A 172 -9.07 1.35 -16.83
CA GLU A 172 -8.85 -0.05 -17.19
C GLU A 172 -7.41 -0.24 -17.68
N ALA A 173 -6.67 -1.08 -16.96
CA ALA A 173 -5.29 -1.36 -17.28
C ALA A 173 -5.15 -2.38 -18.42
N LYS A 174 -4.11 -2.18 -19.25
CA LYS A 174 -3.90 -2.91 -20.52
C LYS A 174 -2.53 -3.59 -20.61
N ALA A 175 -1.85 -3.80 -19.48
CA ALA A 175 -0.51 -4.38 -19.48
C ALA A 175 -0.55 -5.80 -20.05
N THR A 176 0.34 -6.10 -20.99
CA THR A 176 0.46 -7.43 -21.63
C THR A 176 1.71 -8.18 -21.19
N SER A 177 2.62 -7.50 -20.50
CA SER A 177 3.81 -8.08 -19.90
C SER A 177 3.99 -7.63 -18.46
N LEU A 178 4.78 -8.40 -17.69
CA LEU A 178 5.10 -8.07 -16.30
C LEU A 178 5.86 -6.74 -16.20
N ASP A 179 6.73 -6.42 -17.15
CA ASP A 179 7.51 -5.17 -17.13
C ASP A 179 6.61 -3.95 -17.35
N GLU A 180 5.71 -4.01 -18.35
CA GLU A 180 4.69 -2.98 -18.56
C GLU A 180 3.79 -2.82 -17.33
N TYR A 181 3.40 -3.94 -16.72
CA TYR A 181 2.60 -3.96 -15.51
C TYR A 181 3.32 -3.28 -14.34
N LEU A 182 4.57 -3.63 -14.09
CA LEU A 182 5.37 -3.05 -12.99
C LEU A 182 5.56 -1.55 -13.17
N VAL A 183 5.79 -1.07 -14.40
CA VAL A 183 5.84 0.37 -14.68
C VAL A 183 4.50 1.02 -14.31
N GLN A 184 3.37 0.48 -14.76
CA GLN A 184 2.05 1.02 -14.41
C GLN A 184 1.78 0.99 -12.90
N ARG A 185 2.11 -0.11 -12.23
CA ARG A 185 1.85 -0.33 -10.81
C ARG A 185 2.71 0.59 -9.92
N LEU A 186 3.95 0.85 -10.33
CA LEU A 186 4.88 1.74 -9.62
C LEU A 186 4.69 3.23 -9.94
N THR A 187 4.10 3.57 -11.09
CA THR A 187 3.85 4.98 -11.48
C THR A 187 2.44 5.45 -11.19
N GLY A 188 1.45 4.55 -11.23
CA GLY A 188 0.03 4.87 -11.02
C GLY A 188 -0.58 4.39 -9.71
N GLY A 189 0.05 3.46 -9.02
CA GLY A 189 -0.45 2.90 -7.76
C GLY A 189 0.01 3.66 -6.51
N GLY A 190 -0.52 3.26 -5.35
CA GLY A 190 -0.10 3.80 -4.03
C GLY A 190 1.41 3.62 -3.75
N PHE A 191 2.05 2.64 -4.40
CA PHE A 191 3.50 2.40 -4.31
C PHE A 191 4.37 3.50 -4.93
N ARG A 192 3.81 4.37 -5.78
CA ARG A 192 4.52 5.54 -6.33
C ARG A 192 4.99 6.50 -5.24
N TYR A 193 4.18 6.64 -4.19
CA TYR A 193 4.32 7.68 -3.15
C TYR A 193 4.83 7.13 -1.83
N LEU A 194 4.78 5.82 -1.66
CA LEU A 194 5.21 5.11 -0.46
C LEU A 194 6.67 5.43 -0.03
N PRO A 195 7.66 5.60 -0.93
CA PRO A 195 9.01 6.01 -0.54
C PRO A 195 9.09 7.36 0.16
N ASP A 196 8.41 8.37 -0.38
CA ASP A 196 8.37 9.70 0.24
C ASP A 196 7.61 9.67 1.57
N PHE A 197 6.54 8.86 1.65
CA PHE A 197 5.81 8.61 2.91
C PHE A 197 6.72 8.03 3.98
N ILE A 198 7.38 6.90 3.69
CA ILE A 198 8.25 6.19 4.65
C ILE A 198 9.37 7.11 5.12
N GLY A 199 10.04 7.78 4.17
CA GLY A 199 11.09 8.74 4.49
C GLY A 199 10.59 9.84 5.43
N HIS A 200 9.49 10.50 5.08
CA HIS A 200 8.93 11.59 5.89
C HIS A 200 8.51 11.15 7.30
N MET A 201 7.89 9.98 7.41
CA MET A 201 7.41 9.45 8.69
C MET A 201 8.56 9.04 9.61
N MET A 202 9.62 8.45 9.06
CA MET A 202 10.81 8.01 9.79
C MET A 202 11.89 9.11 9.92
N GLY A 203 11.60 10.33 9.45
CA GLY A 203 12.51 11.48 9.58
C GLY A 203 13.72 11.44 8.63
N MET A 204 13.60 10.70 7.53
CA MET A 204 14.62 10.56 6.49
C MET A 204 14.17 11.35 5.25
N THR A 205 14.77 12.51 5.00
CA THR A 205 14.51 13.30 3.80
C THR A 205 15.76 13.38 2.95
N LEU A 206 15.67 12.87 1.73
CA LEU A 206 16.73 12.95 0.74
C LEU A 206 16.54 14.15 -0.17
N VAL A 207 17.65 14.81 -0.52
CA VAL A 207 17.64 15.80 -1.61
C VAL A 207 17.55 15.10 -2.97
N THR A 208 17.21 15.84 -4.03
CA THR A 208 16.99 15.26 -5.37
C THR A 208 18.19 14.43 -5.87
N SER A 209 19.43 14.92 -5.67
CA SER A 209 20.63 14.19 -6.08
C SER A 209 20.81 12.87 -5.30
N GLU A 210 20.49 12.86 -4.01
CA GLU A 210 20.54 11.63 -3.20
C GLU A 210 19.44 10.64 -3.63
N LYS A 211 18.23 11.12 -3.94
CA LYS A 211 17.15 10.29 -4.48
C LYS A 211 17.54 9.59 -5.79
N VAL A 212 18.22 10.31 -6.68
CA VAL A 212 18.76 9.75 -7.92
C VAL A 212 19.82 8.70 -7.60
N ALA A 213 20.74 8.98 -6.66
CA ALA A 213 21.81 8.06 -6.31
C ALA A 213 21.34 6.76 -5.64
N VAL A 214 20.25 6.80 -4.86
CA VAL A 214 19.68 5.57 -4.24
C VAL A 214 18.67 4.85 -5.12
N HIS A 215 18.31 5.39 -6.30
CA HIS A 215 17.23 4.85 -7.12
C HIS A 215 17.40 3.34 -7.39
N ASP A 216 18.56 2.93 -7.87
CA ASP A 216 18.82 1.53 -8.27
C ASP A 216 18.89 0.58 -7.06
N VAL A 217 19.10 1.13 -5.86
CA VAL A 217 19.05 0.38 -4.59
C VAL A 217 17.60 0.23 -4.09
N ILE A 218 16.78 1.25 -4.27
CA ILE A 218 15.40 1.31 -3.74
C ILE A 218 14.40 0.66 -4.70
N HIS A 219 14.60 0.78 -6.00
CA HIS A 219 13.68 0.28 -7.02
C HIS A 219 13.39 -1.23 -6.89
N PRO A 220 14.39 -2.12 -6.66
CA PRO A 220 14.11 -3.53 -6.43
C PRO A 220 13.26 -3.79 -5.18
N LEU A 221 13.41 -2.99 -4.12
CA LEU A 221 12.56 -3.10 -2.93
C LEU A 221 11.10 -2.71 -3.23
N GLN A 222 10.88 -1.69 -4.07
CA GLN A 222 9.52 -1.33 -4.50
C GLN A 222 8.88 -2.45 -5.32
N ILE A 223 9.63 -3.10 -6.21
CA ILE A 223 9.17 -4.29 -6.95
C ILE A 223 8.79 -5.40 -5.97
N ALA A 224 9.64 -5.70 -4.99
CA ALA A 224 9.37 -6.74 -3.99
C ALA A 224 8.06 -6.45 -3.21
N MET A 225 7.81 -5.20 -2.82
CA MET A 225 6.59 -4.80 -2.13
C MET A 225 5.33 -4.99 -3.00
N VAL A 226 5.39 -4.51 -4.26
CA VAL A 226 4.28 -4.65 -5.22
C VAL A 226 3.95 -6.12 -5.46
N LEU A 227 4.98 -6.92 -5.79
CA LEU A 227 4.79 -8.33 -6.11
C LEU A 227 4.30 -9.12 -4.90
N SER A 228 4.71 -8.73 -3.68
CA SER A 228 4.20 -9.36 -2.46
C SER A 228 2.74 -9.06 -2.22
N ASN A 229 2.32 -7.81 -2.43
CA ASN A 229 0.91 -7.45 -2.36
C ASN A 229 0.10 -8.31 -3.33
N ASP A 230 0.51 -8.33 -4.60
CA ASP A 230 -0.17 -9.09 -5.66
C ASP A 230 -0.18 -10.61 -5.39
N TYR A 231 0.92 -11.17 -4.89
CA TYR A 231 1.01 -12.59 -4.55
C TYR A 231 -0.04 -13.00 -3.52
N PHE A 232 -0.16 -12.24 -2.42
CA PHE A 232 -1.11 -12.56 -1.35
C PHE A 232 -2.54 -12.14 -1.68
N SER A 233 -2.75 -11.06 -2.45
CA SER A 233 -4.08 -10.60 -2.84
C SER A 233 -4.68 -11.38 -4.01
N TYR A 234 -3.89 -12.15 -4.76
CA TYR A 234 -4.31 -12.74 -6.03
C TYR A 234 -5.66 -13.49 -5.98
N LYS A 235 -5.88 -14.33 -4.96
CA LYS A 235 -7.14 -15.08 -4.82
C LYS A 235 -8.34 -14.14 -4.64
N LYS A 236 -8.18 -13.10 -3.81
CA LYS A 236 -9.18 -12.06 -3.59
C LYS A 236 -9.44 -11.29 -4.89
N ASP A 237 -8.39 -10.87 -5.57
CA ASP A 237 -8.50 -10.06 -6.79
C ASP A 237 -9.16 -10.84 -7.93
N LYS A 238 -8.86 -12.14 -8.06
CA LYS A 238 -9.50 -13.05 -9.01
C LYS A 238 -11.00 -13.16 -8.74
N LEU A 239 -11.38 -13.41 -7.48
CA LEU A 239 -12.79 -13.48 -7.09
C LEU A 239 -13.54 -12.16 -7.35
N LEU A 240 -12.92 -11.03 -7.03
CA LEU A 240 -13.51 -9.70 -7.30
C LEU A 240 -13.65 -9.44 -8.79
N HIS A 241 -12.66 -9.83 -9.60
CA HIS A 241 -12.72 -9.72 -11.05
C HIS A 241 -13.88 -10.53 -11.64
N GLU A 242 -14.06 -11.78 -11.19
CA GLU A 242 -15.17 -12.65 -11.59
C GLU A 242 -16.53 -12.04 -11.19
N ARG A 243 -16.68 -11.58 -9.94
CA ARG A 243 -17.91 -10.94 -9.43
C ARG A 243 -18.29 -9.65 -10.17
N GLN A 244 -17.32 -8.98 -10.78
CA GLN A 244 -17.54 -7.73 -11.50
C GLN A 244 -17.86 -7.91 -12.98
N GLU A 245 -17.78 -9.16 -13.48
CA GLU A 245 -17.92 -9.49 -14.88
C GLU A 245 -16.97 -8.65 -15.76
N ARG A 246 -15.79 -8.33 -15.22
CA ARG A 246 -14.75 -7.62 -15.97
C ARG A 246 -14.25 -8.53 -17.09
N GLN A 247 -14.05 -7.94 -18.27
CA GLN A 247 -13.44 -8.65 -19.39
C GLN A 247 -11.91 -8.59 -19.27
N GLY A 248 -11.23 -9.56 -19.87
CA GLY A 248 -9.78 -9.62 -19.90
C GLY A 248 -9.18 -10.37 -18.70
N ILE A 249 -7.90 -10.12 -18.44
CA ILE A 249 -7.17 -10.77 -17.34
C ILE A 249 -7.33 -10.00 -16.04
N VAL A 250 -7.21 -10.69 -14.92
CA VAL A 250 -7.14 -10.06 -13.58
C VAL A 250 -5.94 -9.12 -13.56
N TYR A 251 -6.14 -7.87 -13.11
CA TYR A 251 -5.06 -6.89 -12.99
C TYR A 251 -4.20 -7.17 -11.76
N ASN A 252 -3.33 -8.18 -11.89
CA ASN A 252 -2.46 -8.69 -10.85
C ASN A 252 -1.27 -9.41 -11.51
N ALA A 253 -0.06 -9.25 -10.95
CA ALA A 253 1.16 -9.83 -11.51
C ALA A 253 1.09 -11.35 -11.75
N VAL A 254 0.39 -12.10 -10.89
CA VAL A 254 0.24 -13.55 -11.03
C VAL A 254 -0.52 -13.91 -12.31
N ALA A 255 -1.64 -13.23 -12.59
CA ALA A 255 -2.41 -13.46 -13.81
C ALA A 255 -1.64 -13.06 -15.07
N ILE A 256 -0.94 -11.93 -15.01
CA ILE A 256 -0.16 -11.42 -16.14
C ILE A 256 0.98 -12.37 -16.48
N VAL A 257 1.71 -12.87 -15.48
CA VAL A 257 2.77 -13.87 -15.70
C VAL A 257 2.20 -15.20 -16.17
N ALA A 258 1.05 -15.64 -15.65
CA ALA A 258 0.39 -16.85 -16.12
C ALA A 258 0.07 -16.78 -17.61
N GLU A 259 -0.47 -15.64 -18.07
CA GLU A 259 -0.80 -15.40 -19.48
C GLU A 259 0.47 -15.26 -20.33
N GLN A 260 1.38 -14.35 -19.94
CA GLN A 260 2.60 -14.03 -20.69
C GLN A 260 3.46 -15.28 -20.94
N ASP A 261 3.64 -16.10 -19.91
CA ASP A 261 4.55 -17.25 -19.94
C ASP A 261 3.80 -18.59 -20.17
N SER A 262 2.49 -18.55 -20.43
CA SER A 262 1.63 -19.74 -20.60
C SER A 262 1.76 -20.74 -19.45
N LEU A 263 1.75 -20.24 -18.21
CA LEU A 263 1.94 -21.03 -16.98
C LEU A 263 0.60 -21.38 -16.32
N THR A 264 0.60 -22.49 -15.57
CA THR A 264 -0.47 -22.76 -14.61
C THR A 264 -0.42 -21.76 -13.47
N GLU A 265 -1.55 -21.54 -12.80
CA GLU A 265 -1.65 -20.66 -11.63
C GLU A 265 -0.60 -20.97 -10.55
N GLU A 266 -0.40 -22.25 -10.24
CA GLU A 266 0.61 -22.71 -9.27
C GLU A 266 2.04 -22.31 -9.70
N LYS A 267 2.36 -22.48 -10.99
CA LYS A 267 3.69 -22.11 -11.53
C LYS A 267 3.86 -20.59 -11.59
N ALA A 268 2.80 -19.84 -11.90
CA ALA A 268 2.83 -18.38 -11.90
C ALA A 268 3.03 -17.83 -10.48
N LEU A 269 2.33 -18.37 -9.47
CA LEU A 269 2.54 -18.02 -8.06
C LEU A 269 4.00 -18.27 -7.64
N LYS A 270 4.56 -19.43 -7.99
CA LYS A 270 5.96 -19.73 -7.71
C LYS A 270 6.93 -18.78 -8.43
N SER A 271 6.64 -18.45 -9.70
CA SER A 271 7.41 -17.46 -10.46
C SER A 271 7.40 -16.08 -9.80
N ILE A 272 6.25 -15.61 -9.31
CA ILE A 272 6.14 -14.35 -8.56
C ILE A 272 6.94 -14.42 -7.25
N GLN A 273 6.86 -15.52 -6.52
CA GLN A 273 7.66 -15.71 -5.30
C GLN A 273 9.17 -15.63 -5.57
N ASP A 274 9.64 -16.31 -6.61
CA ASP A 274 11.05 -16.28 -7.02
C ASP A 274 11.48 -14.87 -7.45
N LYS A 275 10.62 -14.12 -8.15
CA LYS A 275 10.87 -12.73 -8.55
C LYS A 275 10.95 -11.77 -7.35
N ILE A 276 10.15 -11.98 -6.31
CA ILE A 276 10.24 -11.21 -5.06
C ILE A 276 11.62 -11.40 -4.43
N LEU A 277 12.06 -12.65 -4.26
CA LEU A 277 13.38 -12.95 -3.72
C LEU A 277 14.50 -12.39 -4.60
N GLN A 278 14.39 -12.52 -5.92
CA GLN A 278 15.36 -11.97 -6.85
C GLN A 278 15.47 -10.43 -6.75
N ALA A 279 14.36 -9.74 -6.50
CA ALA A 279 14.36 -8.29 -6.29
C ALA A 279 15.08 -7.91 -5.00
N GLU A 280 14.90 -8.66 -3.90
CA GLU A 280 15.67 -8.44 -2.67
C GLU A 280 17.17 -8.71 -2.86
N LEU A 281 17.54 -9.78 -3.58
CA LEU A 281 18.94 -10.08 -3.89
C LEU A 281 19.58 -9.00 -4.77
N THR A 282 18.83 -8.46 -5.73
CA THR A 282 19.24 -7.34 -6.56
C THR A 282 19.47 -6.09 -5.70
N HIS A 283 18.58 -5.81 -4.75
CA HIS A 283 18.78 -4.72 -3.78
C HIS A 283 20.11 -4.88 -3.01
N HIS A 284 20.41 -6.06 -2.46
CA HIS A 284 21.67 -6.24 -1.70
C HIS A 284 22.89 -6.04 -2.59
N LYS A 285 22.86 -6.52 -3.84
CA LYS A 285 23.94 -6.32 -4.81
C LYS A 285 24.15 -4.84 -5.12
N GLU A 286 23.07 -4.11 -5.42
CA GLU A 286 23.17 -2.68 -5.76
C GLU A 286 23.54 -1.82 -4.54
N LEU A 287 23.13 -2.22 -3.34
CA LEU A 287 23.57 -1.58 -2.10
C LEU A 287 25.08 -1.70 -1.90
N GLU A 288 25.65 -2.89 -2.11
CA GLU A 288 27.10 -3.07 -2.00
C GLU A 288 27.85 -2.31 -3.11
N ASN A 289 27.31 -2.29 -4.33
CA ASN A 289 27.86 -1.48 -5.42
C ASN A 289 27.85 0.03 -5.07
N LEU A 290 26.74 0.55 -4.53
CA LEU A 290 26.62 1.95 -4.12
C LEU A 290 27.63 2.31 -3.02
N LYS A 291 27.85 1.42 -2.04
CA LYS A 291 28.85 1.63 -0.98
C LYS A 291 30.29 1.64 -1.51
N GLN A 292 30.59 0.83 -2.52
CA GLN A 292 31.94 0.68 -3.06
C GLN A 292 32.28 1.77 -4.09
N ASN A 293 31.32 2.12 -4.94
CA ASN A 293 31.56 2.89 -6.16
C ASN A 293 30.76 4.20 -6.25
N GLY A 294 29.79 4.42 -5.37
CA GLY A 294 28.88 5.56 -5.43
C GLY A 294 29.10 6.62 -4.36
N SER A 295 28.32 7.69 -4.45
CA SER A 295 28.24 8.69 -3.37
C SER A 295 27.50 8.10 -2.18
N TRP A 296 28.11 8.11 -1.01
CA TRP A 296 27.52 7.54 0.21
C TRP A 296 27.36 8.60 1.30
N SER A 297 26.13 8.78 1.79
CA SER A 297 25.82 9.68 2.90
C SER A 297 25.09 8.94 4.03
N GLN A 298 25.16 9.48 5.25
CA GLN A 298 24.42 8.92 6.38
C GLN A 298 22.90 9.01 6.18
N ASN A 299 22.42 10.05 5.47
CA ASN A 299 21.01 10.20 5.14
C ASN A 299 20.57 9.11 4.16
N MET A 300 21.38 8.83 3.13
CA MET A 300 21.13 7.74 2.18
C MET A 300 21.09 6.39 2.89
N GLU A 301 22.06 6.12 3.78
CA GLU A 301 22.07 4.89 4.58
C GLU A 301 20.80 4.74 5.43
N GLY A 302 20.40 5.80 6.15
CA GLY A 302 19.19 5.79 6.97
C GLY A 302 17.92 5.58 6.15
N TYR A 303 17.82 6.23 4.99
CA TYR A 303 16.70 6.08 4.06
C TYR A 303 16.62 4.67 3.47
N ILE A 304 17.76 4.09 3.05
CA ILE A 304 17.82 2.73 2.54
C ILE A 304 17.39 1.73 3.63
N GLU A 305 17.88 1.88 4.85
CA GLU A 305 17.49 0.98 5.94
C GLU A 305 16.00 1.11 6.30
N ALA A 306 15.47 2.34 6.31
CA ALA A 306 14.05 2.58 6.49
C ALA A 306 13.21 1.84 5.43
N PHE A 307 13.66 1.83 4.18
CA PHE A 307 12.96 1.14 3.10
C PHE A 307 13.08 -0.40 3.19
N ARG A 308 14.24 -0.93 3.62
CA ARG A 308 14.41 -2.37 3.90
C ARG A 308 13.44 -2.85 4.97
N LEU A 309 13.31 -2.08 6.06
CA LEU A 309 12.33 -2.35 7.14
C LEU A 309 10.90 -2.30 6.61
N ALA A 310 10.57 -1.28 5.82
CA ALA A 310 9.24 -1.14 5.24
C ALA A 310 8.85 -2.30 4.34
N THR A 311 9.78 -2.77 3.50
CA THR A 311 9.56 -3.92 2.62
C THR A 311 9.37 -5.21 3.42
N GLY A 312 10.24 -5.48 4.41
CA GLY A 312 10.09 -6.63 5.31
C GLY A 312 8.76 -6.62 6.10
N GLY A 313 8.37 -5.46 6.63
CA GLY A 313 7.07 -5.28 7.29
C GLY A 313 5.88 -5.47 6.36
N THR A 314 5.99 -5.03 5.11
CA THR A 314 4.96 -5.24 4.08
C THR A 314 4.77 -6.72 3.77
N HIS A 315 5.87 -7.48 3.64
CA HIS A 315 5.81 -8.93 3.44
C HIS A 315 5.07 -9.62 4.57
N LEU A 316 5.47 -9.35 5.81
CA LEU A 316 4.85 -9.96 6.99
C LEU A 316 3.37 -9.63 7.08
N TRP A 317 3.02 -8.35 6.91
CA TRP A 317 1.63 -7.93 6.96
C TRP A 317 0.81 -8.59 5.84
N ALA A 318 1.27 -8.56 4.59
CA ALA A 318 0.53 -9.13 3.46
C ALA A 318 0.32 -10.65 3.63
N ALA A 319 1.31 -11.35 4.20
CA ALA A 319 1.24 -12.78 4.45
C ALA A 319 0.26 -13.19 5.58
N THR A 320 -0.06 -12.26 6.48
CA THR A 320 -0.76 -12.59 7.75
C THR A 320 -2.04 -11.78 7.98
N THR A 321 -2.31 -10.78 7.14
CA THR A 321 -3.49 -9.94 7.29
C THR A 321 -4.76 -10.66 6.82
N PRO A 322 -5.86 -10.59 7.59
CA PRO A 322 -7.17 -11.06 7.13
C PRO A 322 -7.64 -10.38 5.84
N ARG A 323 -7.13 -9.17 5.54
CA ARG A 323 -7.46 -8.43 4.30
C ARG A 323 -7.15 -9.20 3.02
N MET A 324 -6.17 -10.10 3.03
CA MET A 324 -5.81 -10.91 1.86
C MET A 324 -6.56 -12.24 1.79
N ALA A 325 -7.24 -12.62 2.88
CA ALA A 325 -8.02 -13.85 2.91
C ALA A 325 -9.31 -13.66 2.10
N VAL A 326 -9.71 -14.72 1.39
CA VAL A 326 -11.06 -14.83 0.84
C VAL A 326 -11.91 -15.47 1.93
N ASP A 327 -12.77 -14.70 2.59
CA ASP A 327 -13.59 -15.22 3.67
C ASP A 327 -14.75 -16.08 3.14
N ALA A 328 -15.29 -16.97 3.97
CA ALA A 328 -16.45 -17.78 3.60
C ALA A 328 -17.70 -16.93 3.30
N HIS A 329 -17.77 -15.71 3.82
CA HIS A 329 -18.80 -14.72 3.48
C HIS A 329 -18.62 -14.14 2.06
N ASP A 330 -17.40 -14.16 1.53
CA ASP A 330 -17.09 -13.79 0.14
C ASP A 330 -17.36 -14.92 -0.87
N THR A 331 -17.90 -16.06 -0.43
CA THR A 331 -18.29 -17.16 -1.34
C THR A 331 -19.80 -17.31 -1.51
N ARG A 332 -20.61 -16.44 -0.89
CA ARG A 332 -22.07 -16.45 -0.98
C ARG A 332 -22.62 -15.34 -1.85
#